data_AF-A0A5J4TIQ3-F1
#
_entry.id   AF-A0A5J4TIQ3-F1
#
_cell.length_a   1.000
_cell.length_b   1.000
_cell.length_c   1.000
_cell.angle_alpha   90.00
_cell.angle_beta   90.00
_cell.angle_gamma   90.00
#
_symmetry.space_group_name_H-M   'P 1'
#
loop_
_entity.id
_entity.type
_entity.pdbx_description
1 polymer ?
#
loop_
_entity_poly.entity_id
_entity_poly.type
_entity_poly.pdbx_seq_one_letter_code
_entity_poly.pdbx_strand_id
1 'polypeptide(L)' 'RVEVVSYLKTLISDTDVWTKDTSQFALKQIAQNTVNRAEIEKDDFAIQE' A
#
# COMPACT_ATOMS: atom_id res chain seq x y z
N ARG A 1 9.73 -6.15 5.98
CA ARG A 1 8.92 -4.90 5.87
C ARG A 1 8.57 -4.61 4.42
N VAL A 2 9.55 -4.66 3.50
CA VAL A 2 9.32 -4.55 2.04
C VAL A 2 8.32 -5.61 1.53
N GLU A 3 8.42 -6.85 2.01
CA GLU A 3 7.49 -7.94 1.63
C GLU A 3 6.03 -7.65 1.99
N VAL A 4 5.78 -7.01 3.14
CA VAL A 4 4.42 -6.62 3.56
C VAL A 4 3.87 -5.53 2.64
N VAL A 5 4.69 -4.54 2.30
CA VAL A 5 4.30 -3.49 1.33
C VAL A 5 4.02 -4.09 -0.04
N SER A 6 4.90 -4.97 -0.53
CA SER A 6 4.73 -5.64 -1.82
C SER A 6 3.45 -6.48 -1.85
N TYR A 7 3.16 -7.25 -0.80
CA TYR A 7 1.93 -8.01 -0.70
C TYR A 7 0.69 -7.10 -0.70
N LEU A 8 0.69 -6.04 0.12
CA LEU A 8 -0.41 -5.08 0.15
C LEU A 8 -0.63 -4.37 -1.20
N LYS A 9 0.45 -4.09 -1.96
CA LYS A 9 0.36 -3.55 -3.32
C LYS A 9 -0.37 -4.51 -4.26
N THR A 10 -0.21 -5.83 -4.12
CA THR A 10 -0.95 -6.80 -4.96
C THR A 10 -2.45 -6.85 -4.64
N LEU A 11 -2.82 -6.57 -3.39
CA LEU A 11 -4.22 -6.61 -2.93
C LEU A 11 -5.05 -5.39 -3.34
N ILE A 12 -4.44 -4.34 -3.92
CA ILE A 12 -5.20 -3.18 -4.44
C ILE A 12 -6.09 -3.55 -5.63
N SER A 13 -5.80 -4.67 -6.30
CA SER A 13 -6.55 -5.19 -7.44
C SER A 13 -7.39 -6.42 -7.06
N ASP A 14 -7.55 -6.68 -5.76
CA ASP A 14 -8.38 -7.77 -5.27
C ASP A 14 -9.86 -7.53 -5.62
N THR A 15 -10.56 -8.62 -5.96
CA THR A 15 -11.99 -8.60 -6.25
C THR A 15 -12.85 -8.39 -5.00
N ASP A 16 -12.33 -8.77 -3.83
CA ASP A 16 -12.97 -8.51 -2.56
C ASP A 16 -12.74 -7.05 -2.14
N VAL A 17 -13.84 -6.30 -2.07
CA VAL A 17 -13.82 -4.87 -1.77
C VAL A 17 -13.21 -4.60 -0.40
N TRP A 18 -13.53 -5.44 0.59
CA TRP A 18 -13.01 -5.29 1.94
C TRP A 18 -11.49 -5.44 1.98
N THR A 19 -10.97 -6.46 1.30
CA THR A 19 -9.53 -6.74 1.20
C THR A 19 -8.80 -5.62 0.49
N LYS A 20 -9.36 -5.11 -0.61
CA LYS A 20 -8.81 -3.97 -1.35
C LYS A 20 -8.73 -2.71 -0.48
N ASP A 21 -9.85 -2.32 0.13
CA ASP A 21 -9.94 -1.07 0.90
C ASP A 21 -9.07 -1.13 2.16
N THR A 22 -9.05 -2.28 2.84
CA THR A 22 -8.20 -2.50 4.01
C THR A 22 -6.72 -2.44 3.63
N SER A 23 -6.34 -2.97 2.46
CA SER A 23 -4.97 -2.93 1.98
C SER A 23 -4.52 -1.51 1.64
N GLN A 24 -5.38 -0.72 0.99
CA GLN A 24 -5.12 0.69 0.73
C GLN A 24 -5.00 1.48 2.04
N PHE A 25 -5.87 1.24 3.02
CA PHE A 25 -5.79 1.87 4.34
C PHE A 25 -4.49 1.51 5.07
N ALA A 26 -4.07 0.24 5.05
CA ALA A 26 -2.81 -0.20 5.64
C ALA A 26 -1.61 0.50 4.99
N LEU A 27 -1.59 0.62 3.66
CA LEU A 27 -0.53 1.34 2.94
C LEU A 27 -0.48 2.82 3.34
N LYS A 28 -1.62 3.50 3.50
CA LYS A 28 -1.70 4.88 4.00
C LYS A 28 -1.08 5.01 5.40
N GLN A 29 -1.41 4.09 6.31
CA GLN A 29 -0.87 4.09 7.67
C GLN A 29 0.65 3.86 7.69
N ILE A 30 1.15 2.95 6.83
CA ILE A 30 2.60 2.68 6.72
C ILE A 30 3.35 3.90 6.16
N ALA A 31 2.73 4.62 5.20
CA ALA A 31 3.28 5.80 4.55
C ALA A 31 3.29 7.07 5.41
N GLN A 32 2.74 7.05 6.62
CA GLN A 32 2.90 8.18 7.56
C GLN A 32 4.37 8.41 7.94
N ASN A 33 5.20 7.37 7.86
CA ASN A 33 6.66 7.50 7.97
C ASN A 33 7.25 7.84 6.60
N THR A 34 8.02 8.93 6.50
CA THR A 34 8.59 9.43 5.24
C THR A 34 9.51 8.44 4.54
N VAL A 35 10.28 7.62 5.29
CA VAL A 35 11.14 6.57 4.72
C VAL A 35 10.28 5.46 4.12
N ASN A 36 9.22 5.03 4.82
CA ASN A 36 8.31 4.03 4.29
C ASN A 36 7.50 4.55 3.10
N ARG A 37 7.15 5.84 3.10
CA ARG A 37 6.46 6.50 1.98
C ARG A 37 7.30 6.44 0.71
N ALA A 38 8.58 6.79 0.81
CA ALA A 38 9.51 6.71 -0.33
C ALA A 38 9.63 5.27 -0.87
N GLU A 39 9.63 4.27 0.01
CA GLU A 39 9.65 2.85 -0.40
C GLU A 39 8.32 2.39 -1.04
N ILE A 40 7.19 2.94 -0.60
CA ILE A 40 5.87 2.64 -1.19
C ILE A 40 5.72 3.31 -2.55
N GLU A 41 6.08 4.58 -2.67
CA GLU A 41 5.96 5.37 -3.92
C GLU A 41 6.98 4.96 -4.98
N LYS A 42 7.95 4.12 -4.62
CA LYS A 42 8.79 3.40 -5.56
C LYS A 42 7.94 2.51 -6.48
N ASP A 43 8.40 2.36 -7.72
CA ASP A 43 7.72 1.57 -8.77
C ASP A 43 6.39 2.21 -9.25
N ASP A 44 6.35 3.55 -9.30
CA ASP A 44 5.21 4.35 -9.81
C ASP A 44 3.88 4.12 -9.07
N PHE A 45 3.95 3.61 -7.84
CA PHE A 45 2.78 3.33 -7.03
C PHE A 45 2.31 4.59 -6.30
N ALA A 46 1.16 5.16 -6.71
CA ALA A 46 0.57 6.31 -6.04
C ALA A 46 -0.44 5.87 -4.97
N ILE A 47 -0.22 6.31 -3.72
CA ILE A 47 -1.25 6.20 -2.67
C ILE A 47 -2.34 7.22 -3.01
N GLN A 48 -3.53 6.73 -3.39
CA GLN A 48 -4.68 7.62 -3.59
C GLN A 48 -5.20 8.12 -2.24
N GLU A 49 -5.25 9.44 -2.04
CA GLU A 49 -5.74 10.12 -0.82
C GLU A 49 -7.21 9.82 -0.52
#